data_AF-A0A2N9II02-F1
#
_entry.id   AF-A0A2N9II02-F1
#
_cell.length_a   1.000
_cell.length_b   1.000
_cell.length_c   1.000
_cell.angle_alpha   90.00
_cell.angle_beta   90.00
_cell.angle_gamma   90.00
#
_symmetry.space_group_name_H-M   'P 1'
#
loop_
_entity.id
_entity.type
_entity.pdbx_description
1 polymer ?
#
loop_
_entity_poly.entity_id
_entity_poly.type
_entity_poly.pdbx_seq_one_letter_code
_entity_poly.pdbx_strand_id
1 'polypeptide(L)'
;MSYMEIYNEEINDLLAPEHRKLQIHESLERGIYVAGLREGIVASPEQVLDLMEFGESHRHIGETNMNLYSSRSHTIFRMIIESWDKSEDEDIGSSVDAVRVSVLNLVDLAGSERAAKTGAEGVRLKEGSHINKSLMTLGTVIKKLSEGAESQGGHVPYRDSKLTRILQPALGGNSNTAINMQYHTCTDIDKFLNLSLEPTVTERVDSQNH
;
A
#
# COMPACT_ATOMS: atom_id res chain seq x y z
N MET A 1 -14.20 3.70 1.57
CA MET A 1 -13.21 2.76 1.00
C MET A 1 -12.88 3.12 -0.44
N SER A 2 -11.68 2.80 -0.90
CA SER A 2 -11.23 2.99 -2.28
C SER A 2 -10.43 1.77 -2.73
N TYR A 3 -10.48 1.43 -4.01
CA TYR A 3 -9.71 0.31 -4.56
C TYR A 3 -9.02 0.72 -5.87
N MET A 4 -7.70 0.56 -5.94
CA MET A 4 -6.90 1.02 -7.07
C MET A 4 -5.85 0.01 -7.49
N GLU A 5 -5.49 0.08 -8.76
CA GLU A 5 -4.42 -0.67 -9.39
C GLU A 5 -3.28 0.29 -9.78
N ILE A 6 -2.05 -0.16 -9.60
CA ILE A 6 -0.85 0.46 -10.17
C ILE A 6 -0.27 -0.51 -11.19
N TYR A 7 -0.47 -0.18 -12.46
CA TYR A 7 0.04 -0.94 -13.60
C TYR A 7 0.94 -0.04 -14.43
N ASN A 8 2.17 -0.49 -14.70
CA ASN A 8 3.12 0.27 -15.52
C ASN A 8 3.36 1.72 -15.02
N GLU A 9 3.36 1.92 -13.69
CA GLU A 9 3.43 3.23 -13.01
C GLU A 9 2.26 4.21 -13.34
N GLU A 10 1.16 3.68 -13.89
CA GLU A 10 -0.11 4.37 -14.06
C GLU A 10 -1.10 3.89 -12.98
N ILE A 11 -1.87 4.81 -12.42
CA ILE A 11 -2.87 4.52 -11.38
C ILE A 11 -4.24 4.44 -12.03
N ASN A 12 -4.94 3.32 -11.85
CA ASN A 12 -6.30 3.10 -12.33
C ASN A 12 -7.24 2.82 -11.17
N ASP A 13 -8.45 3.36 -11.24
CA ASP A 13 -9.50 3.10 -10.26
C ASP A 13 -10.23 1.79 -10.60
N LEU A 14 -10.27 0.86 -9.66
CA LEU A 14 -10.97 -0.42 -9.83
C LEU A 14 -12.47 -0.29 -9.54
N LEU A 15 -12.91 0.76 -8.85
CA LEU A 15 -14.32 1.05 -8.58
C LEU A 15 -14.97 1.98 -9.63
N ALA A 16 -14.17 2.58 -10.51
CA ALA A 16 -14.60 3.44 -11.62
C ALA A 16 -13.68 3.22 -12.84
N PRO A 17 -13.95 2.22 -13.70
CA PRO A 17 -13.05 1.81 -14.79
C PRO A 17 -12.73 2.89 -15.83
N GLU A 18 -13.56 3.93 -15.90
CA GLU A 18 -13.38 5.15 -16.68
C GLU A 18 -12.27 6.07 -16.13
N HIS A 19 -11.93 5.95 -14.85
CA HIS A 19 -10.92 6.75 -14.17
C HIS A 19 -9.54 6.08 -14.28
N ARG A 20 -8.80 6.44 -15.32
CA ARG A 20 -7.46 5.91 -15.62
C ARG A 20 -6.39 6.98 -15.53
N LYS A 21 -5.14 6.55 -15.28
CA LYS A 21 -3.95 7.41 -15.20
C LYS A 21 -4.09 8.55 -14.18
N LEU A 22 -4.67 8.22 -13.03
CA LEU A 22 -4.89 9.16 -11.94
C LEU A 22 -3.56 9.71 -11.41
N GLN A 23 -3.62 10.93 -10.87
CA GLN A 23 -2.44 11.65 -10.39
C GLN A 23 -2.39 11.69 -8.87
N ILE A 24 -1.18 11.63 -8.32
CA ILE A 24 -0.94 11.80 -6.89
C ILE A 24 -0.79 13.28 -6.60
N HIS A 25 -1.56 13.78 -5.66
CA HIS A 25 -1.49 15.13 -5.14
C HIS A 25 -1.13 15.12 -3.65
N GLU A 26 -0.60 16.24 -3.17
CA GLU A 26 -0.26 16.46 -1.78
C GLU A 26 -0.92 17.76 -1.32
N SER A 27 -1.57 17.72 -0.17
CA SER A 27 -2.20 18.89 0.46
C SER A 27 -1.90 18.90 1.96
N LEU A 28 -1.93 20.08 2.57
CA LEU A 28 -1.71 20.22 4.02
C LEU A 28 -2.80 19.52 4.83
N GLU A 29 -4.04 19.50 4.32
CA GLU A 29 -5.21 18.97 5.02
C GLU A 29 -5.34 17.44 4.87
N ARG A 30 -5.19 16.91 3.65
CA ARG A 30 -5.40 15.48 3.35
C ARG A 30 -4.11 14.67 3.27
N GLY A 31 -2.95 15.31 3.37
CA GLY A 31 -1.68 14.68 3.07
C GLY A 31 -1.60 14.23 1.61
N ILE A 32 -1.05 13.04 1.37
CA ILE A 32 -0.91 12.44 0.04
C ILE A 32 -2.19 11.70 -0.34
N TYR A 33 -2.75 12.03 -1.51
CA TYR A 33 -3.96 11.41 -2.03
C TYR A 33 -3.92 11.26 -3.56
N VAL A 34 -4.80 10.42 -4.09
CA VAL A 34 -4.95 10.22 -5.54
C VAL A 34 -6.16 11.03 -6.01
N ALA A 35 -5.93 12.03 -6.87
CA ALA A 35 -6.99 12.88 -7.38
C ALA A 35 -7.86 12.10 -8.38
N GLY A 36 -9.18 12.18 -8.23
CA GLY A 36 -10.15 11.48 -9.07
C GLY A 36 -10.40 10.02 -8.66
N LEU A 37 -9.78 9.52 -7.59
CA LEU A 37 -10.06 8.19 -7.06
C LEU A 37 -11.44 8.17 -6.39
N ARG A 38 -12.29 7.21 -6.78
CA ARG A 38 -13.62 7.01 -6.21
C ARG A 38 -13.49 6.46 -4.79
N GLU A 39 -14.25 7.07 -3.88
CA GLU A 39 -14.41 6.61 -2.51
C GLU A 39 -15.87 6.19 -2.28
N GLY A 40 -16.08 4.90 -1.98
CA GLY A 40 -17.38 4.34 -1.63
C GLY A 40 -17.59 4.33 -0.11
N ILE A 41 -18.74 4.81 0.35
CA ILE A 41 -19.17 4.65 1.74
C ILE A 41 -19.71 3.23 1.90
N VAL A 42 -19.25 2.54 2.94
CA VAL A 42 -19.65 1.17 3.26
C VAL A 42 -20.10 1.10 4.72
N ALA A 43 -21.22 0.43 4.96
CA ALA A 43 -21.85 0.30 6.26
C ALA A 43 -21.92 -1.16 6.76
N SER A 44 -21.54 -2.13 5.92
CA SER A 44 -21.51 -3.54 6.29
C SER A 44 -20.35 -4.29 5.62
N PRO A 45 -19.90 -5.41 6.19
CA PRO A 45 -18.87 -6.26 5.59
C PRO A 45 -19.26 -6.76 4.19
N GLU A 46 -20.55 -7.04 3.96
CA GLU A 46 -21.06 -7.52 2.67
C GLU A 46 -20.83 -6.46 1.58
N GLN A 47 -21.10 -5.18 1.87
CA GLN A 47 -20.84 -4.10 0.92
C GLN A 47 -19.36 -3.94 0.59
N VAL A 48 -18.48 -4.23 1.55
CA VAL A 48 -17.03 -4.24 1.32
C VAL A 48 -16.66 -5.35 0.35
N LEU A 49 -17.16 -6.57 0.59
CA LEU A 49 -16.91 -7.72 -0.27
C LEU A 49 -17.47 -7.50 -1.68
N ASP A 50 -18.68 -6.97 -1.82
CA ASP A 50 -19.31 -6.66 -3.11
C ASP A 50 -18.45 -5.68 -3.93
N LEU A 51 -17.92 -4.63 -3.29
CA LEU A 51 -17.06 -3.66 -3.96
C LEU A 51 -15.67 -4.23 -4.29
N MET A 52 -15.15 -5.15 -3.47
CA MET A 52 -13.91 -5.86 -3.76
C MET A 52 -14.08 -6.78 -4.97
N GLU A 53 -15.15 -7.58 -5.02
CA GLU A 53 -15.46 -8.44 -6.17
C GLU A 53 -15.70 -7.62 -7.43
N PHE A 54 -16.42 -6.50 -7.33
CA PHE A 54 -16.57 -5.55 -8.42
C PHE A 54 -15.21 -5.07 -8.93
N GLY A 55 -14.31 -4.65 -8.03
CA GLY A 55 -12.98 -4.17 -8.43
C GLY A 55 -12.11 -5.25 -9.07
N GLU A 56 -12.12 -6.48 -8.52
CA GLU A 56 -11.41 -7.62 -9.11
C GLU A 56 -11.93 -7.95 -10.52
N SER A 57 -13.24 -7.90 -10.75
CA SER A 57 -13.80 -8.12 -12.07
C SER A 57 -13.27 -7.12 -13.11
N HIS A 58 -13.04 -5.87 -12.71
CA HIS A 58 -12.46 -4.84 -13.59
C HIS A 58 -10.95 -4.97 -13.76
N ARG A 59 -10.24 -5.52 -12.77
CA ARG A 59 -8.85 -5.93 -12.89
C ARG A 59 -8.67 -6.97 -14.01
N HIS A 60 -9.65 -7.87 -14.18
CA HIS A 60 -9.60 -8.96 -15.16
C HIS A 60 -9.93 -8.56 -16.61
N ILE A 61 -10.53 -7.39 -16.86
CA ILE A 61 -11.03 -6.99 -18.19
C ILE A 61 -9.94 -6.31 -19.06
N GLY A 62 -8.75 -6.02 -18.52
CA GLY A 62 -7.60 -5.58 -19.30
C GLY A 62 -7.14 -6.66 -20.29
N GLU A 63 -7.43 -6.45 -21.59
CA GLU A 63 -7.16 -7.38 -22.69
C GLU A 63 -5.72 -7.94 -22.70
N THR A 64 -5.51 -9.14 -22.15
CA THR A 64 -4.75 -10.30 -22.68
C THR A 64 -4.39 -11.28 -21.54
N ASN A 65 -4.90 -12.51 -21.62
CA ASN A 65 -4.62 -13.63 -20.71
C ASN A 65 -4.70 -13.34 -19.19
N MET A 66 -5.87 -13.66 -18.63
CA MET A 66 -6.28 -13.66 -17.21
C MET A 66 -5.22 -14.09 -16.17
N ASN A 67 -4.20 -14.87 -16.55
CA ASN A 67 -3.22 -15.44 -15.61
C ASN A 67 -1.88 -14.68 -15.53
N LEU A 68 -1.61 -13.71 -16.41
CA LEU A 68 -0.33 -12.98 -16.40
C LEU A 68 -0.44 -11.56 -15.83
N TYR A 69 -1.61 -10.91 -15.95
CA TYR A 69 -1.73 -9.48 -15.62
C TYR A 69 -1.79 -9.23 -14.10
N SER A 70 -2.46 -10.09 -13.33
CA SER A 70 -2.54 -9.95 -11.86
C SER A 70 -1.18 -10.07 -11.15
N SER A 71 -0.24 -10.83 -11.71
CA SER A 71 1.13 -10.91 -11.19
C SER A 71 1.98 -9.69 -11.56
N ARG A 72 1.45 -8.75 -12.35
CA ARG A 72 2.20 -7.66 -13.01
C ARG A 72 1.69 -6.26 -12.65
N SER A 73 0.66 -6.18 -11.82
CA SER A 73 0.11 -4.95 -11.26
C SER A 73 0.09 -5.03 -9.74
N HIS A 74 0.28 -3.91 -9.05
CA HIS A 74 0.02 -3.83 -7.61
C HIS A 74 -1.42 -3.39 -7.38
N THR A 75 -2.10 -3.92 -6.38
CA THR A 75 -3.40 -3.40 -5.96
C THR A 75 -3.32 -2.84 -4.55
N ILE A 76 -4.08 -1.77 -4.32
CA ILE A 76 -4.18 -1.12 -3.01
C ILE A 76 -5.66 -0.96 -2.70
N PHE A 77 -6.15 -1.78 -1.79
CA PHE A 77 -7.43 -1.58 -1.14
C PHE A 77 -7.22 -0.73 0.11
N ARG A 78 -7.97 0.37 0.22
CA ARG A 78 -7.85 1.31 1.34
C ARG A 78 -9.21 1.57 1.97
N MET A 79 -9.27 1.42 3.29
CA MET A 79 -10.44 1.72 4.10
C MET A 79 -10.10 2.78 5.13
N ILE A 80 -10.88 3.85 5.15
CA ILE A 80 -10.84 4.86 6.21
C ILE A 80 -11.97 4.47 7.17
N ILE A 81 -11.62 4.25 8.43
CA ILE A 81 -12.53 3.81 9.48
C ILE A 81 -12.60 4.95 10.49
N GLU A 82 -13.80 5.48 10.67
CA GLU A 82 -14.10 6.51 11.65
C GLU A 82 -14.88 5.87 12.80
N SER A 83 -14.42 6.05 14.04
CA SER A 83 -15.13 5.59 15.23
C SER A 83 -15.26 6.73 16.23
N TRP A 84 -16.33 6.69 17.02
CA TRP A 84 -16.59 7.61 18.11
C TRP A 84 -16.97 6.80 19.35
N ASP A 85 -16.47 7.21 20.51
CA ASP A 85 -16.91 6.64 21.78
C ASP A 85 -18.33 7.12 22.06
N LYS A 86 -19.23 6.21 22.41
CA LYS A 86 -20.55 6.56 22.95
C LYS A 86 -20.40 6.55 24.46
N SER A 87 -19.96 7.66 25.06
CA SER A 87 -19.99 7.77 26.52
C SER A 87 -21.45 7.89 26.98
N GLU A 88 -21.95 6.87 27.67
CA GLU A 88 -23.27 6.87 28.34
C GLU A 88 -23.23 7.57 29.72
N ASP A 89 -22.19 8.35 30.02
CA ASP A 89 -22.10 9.07 31.30
C ASP A 89 -22.64 10.50 31.13
N GLU A 90 -23.88 10.70 31.58
CA GLU A 90 -24.60 11.98 31.66
C GLU A 90 -24.01 12.99 32.67
N ASP A 91 -22.81 12.78 33.21
CA ASP A 91 -22.26 13.64 34.25
C ASP A 91 -21.02 14.45 33.81
N ILE A 92 -21.27 15.75 33.66
CA ILE A 92 -20.35 16.87 33.88
C ILE A 92 -19.23 17.04 32.83
N GLY A 93 -19.58 17.77 31.76
CA GLY A 93 -18.73 18.85 31.25
C GLY A 93 -17.63 18.48 30.26
N SER A 94 -17.96 18.61 28.97
CA SER A 94 -17.01 18.98 27.91
C SER A 94 -15.87 17.99 27.62
N SER A 95 -16.17 16.72 27.38
CA SER A 95 -15.35 15.92 26.46
C SER A 95 -15.95 16.04 25.07
N VAL A 96 -15.31 16.80 24.19
CA VAL A 96 -15.60 16.76 22.75
C VAL A 96 -15.41 15.30 22.32
N ASP A 97 -16.45 14.65 21.82
CA ASP A 97 -16.40 13.29 21.27
C ASP A 97 -15.25 13.22 20.26
N ALA A 98 -14.13 12.64 20.68
CA ALA A 98 -12.95 12.56 19.85
C ALA A 98 -13.18 11.48 18.79
N VAL A 99 -13.49 11.90 17.56
CA VAL A 99 -13.58 10.99 16.42
C VAL A 99 -12.19 10.42 16.16
N ARG A 100 -12.05 9.10 16.32
CA ARG A 100 -10.84 8.36 15.96
C ARG A 100 -10.93 7.99 14.49
N VAL A 101 -9.96 8.45 13.71
CA VAL A 101 -9.83 8.08 12.30
C VAL A 101 -8.65 7.13 12.17
N SER A 102 -8.87 5.98 11.54
CA SER A 102 -7.83 5.02 11.22
C SER A 102 -7.88 4.65 9.74
N VAL A 103 -6.73 4.31 9.16
CA VAL A 103 -6.62 3.94 7.75
C VAL A 103 -6.03 2.55 7.66
N LEU A 104 -6.82 1.62 7.13
CA LEU A 104 -6.39 0.27 6.77
C LEU A 104 -5.99 0.26 5.29
N ASN A 105 -4.78 -0.21 5.01
CA ASN A 105 -4.32 -0.48 3.65
C ASN A 105 -4.05 -1.98 3.51
N LEU A 106 -4.70 -2.62 2.56
CA LEU A 106 -4.40 -3.98 2.12
C LEU A 106 -3.78 -3.89 0.74
N VAL A 107 -2.53 -4.32 0.62
CA VAL A 107 -1.72 -4.16 -0.59
C VAL A 107 -1.35 -5.53 -1.11
N ASP A 108 -1.76 -5.83 -2.34
CA ASP A 108 -1.30 -7.00 -3.09
C ASP A 108 -0.19 -6.56 -4.03
N LEU A 109 1.02 -7.08 -3.83
CA LEU A 109 2.20 -6.69 -4.60
C LEU A 109 2.40 -7.65 -5.77
N ALA A 110 2.75 -7.10 -6.92
CA ALA A 110 3.15 -7.85 -8.10
C ALA A 110 4.37 -8.75 -7.82
N GLY A 111 4.53 -9.79 -8.64
CA GLY A 111 5.63 -10.74 -8.54
C GLY A 111 7.00 -10.07 -8.74
N SER A 112 7.99 -10.47 -7.95
CA SER A 112 9.37 -9.94 -8.02
C SER A 112 10.26 -10.68 -9.02
N GLU A 113 9.69 -11.47 -9.94
CA GLU A 113 10.49 -12.28 -10.83
C GLU A 113 11.42 -11.45 -11.73
N ARG A 114 12.64 -11.97 -11.91
CA ARG A 114 13.65 -11.31 -12.73
C ARG A 114 13.20 -11.28 -14.19
N ALA A 115 12.93 -10.09 -14.71
CA ALA A 115 12.61 -9.86 -16.12
C ALA A 115 13.63 -10.54 -17.07
N ALA A 116 14.92 -10.58 -16.69
CA ALA A 116 15.99 -11.23 -17.45
C ALA A 116 15.82 -12.76 -17.64
N LYS A 117 15.06 -13.45 -16.77
CA LYS A 117 14.78 -14.90 -16.91
C LYS A 117 13.58 -15.20 -17.81
N THR A 118 12.81 -14.17 -18.19
CA THR A 118 11.52 -14.36 -18.87
C THR A 118 11.61 -14.37 -20.39
N GLY A 119 12.76 -13.99 -20.98
CA GLY A 119 12.91 -13.85 -22.43
C GLY A 119 11.95 -12.83 -23.05
N ALA A 120 11.40 -11.92 -22.24
CA ALA A 120 10.38 -10.98 -22.67
C ALA A 120 10.97 -9.83 -23.50
N GLU A 121 10.40 -9.58 -24.67
CA GLU A 121 10.75 -8.45 -25.55
C GLU A 121 9.64 -7.38 -25.56
N GLY A 122 10.01 -6.14 -25.94
CA GLY A 122 9.06 -5.05 -26.16
C GLY A 122 8.32 -4.59 -24.90
N VAL A 123 6.98 -4.58 -24.94
CA VAL A 123 6.10 -4.06 -23.87
C VAL A 123 6.29 -4.83 -22.56
N ARG A 124 6.46 -6.16 -22.64
CA ARG A 124 6.61 -7.01 -21.46
C ARG A 124 7.91 -6.76 -20.69
N LEU A 125 8.96 -6.30 -21.37
CA LEU A 125 10.21 -5.91 -20.73
C LEU A 125 10.04 -4.62 -19.94
N LYS A 126 9.35 -3.62 -20.52
CA LYS A 126 9.06 -2.34 -19.86
C LYS A 126 8.22 -2.54 -18.60
N GLU A 127 7.18 -3.35 -18.70
CA GLU A 127 6.30 -3.71 -17.60
C GLU A 127 7.08 -4.43 -16.48
N GLY A 128 7.90 -5.44 -16.82
CA GLY A 128 8.79 -6.11 -15.88
C GLY A 128 9.78 -5.15 -15.21
N SER A 129 10.25 -4.13 -15.93
CA SER A 129 11.11 -3.08 -15.38
C SER A 129 10.37 -2.20 -14.37
N HIS A 130 9.11 -1.84 -14.61
CA HIS A 130 8.32 -1.01 -13.68
C HIS A 130 7.91 -1.78 -12.42
N ILE A 131 7.54 -3.06 -12.54
CA ILE A 131 7.31 -3.92 -11.38
C ILE A 131 8.55 -3.98 -10.51
N ASN A 132 9.71 -4.32 -11.10
CA ASN A 132 10.95 -4.38 -10.35
C ASN A 132 11.34 -3.03 -9.75
N LYS A 133 11.12 -1.92 -10.47
CA LYS A 133 11.37 -0.57 -9.96
C LYS A 133 10.58 -0.30 -8.69
N SER A 134 9.25 -0.47 -8.73
CA SER A 134 8.37 -0.21 -7.58
C SER A 134 8.73 -1.06 -6.35
N LEU A 135 9.03 -2.36 -6.54
CA LEU A 135 9.45 -3.27 -5.47
C LEU A 135 10.85 -2.92 -4.91
N MET A 136 11.82 -2.58 -5.77
CA MET A 136 13.16 -2.16 -5.33
C MET A 136 13.11 -0.84 -4.56
N THR A 137 12.30 0.13 -5.03
CA THR A 137 12.09 1.39 -4.32
C THR A 137 11.45 1.13 -2.96
N LEU A 138 10.45 0.24 -2.88
CA LEU A 138 9.83 -0.15 -1.61
C LEU A 138 10.86 -0.73 -0.63
N GLY A 139 11.67 -1.70 -1.07
CA GLY A 139 12.75 -2.27 -0.24
C GLY A 139 13.77 -1.22 0.22
N THR A 140 14.12 -0.28 -0.66
CA THR A 140 15.04 0.84 -0.32
C THR A 140 14.43 1.78 0.72
N VAL A 141 13.15 2.11 0.58
CA VAL A 141 12.42 2.96 1.55
C VAL A 141 12.38 2.29 2.91
N ILE A 142 11.99 1.01 2.99
CA ILE A 142 11.94 0.24 4.24
C ILE A 142 13.32 0.20 4.90
N LYS A 143 14.36 -0.14 4.14
CA LYS A 143 15.74 -0.20 4.66
C LYS A 143 16.21 1.15 5.24
N LYS A 144 15.93 2.25 4.54
CA LYS A 144 16.31 3.59 5.04
C LYS A 144 15.54 3.99 6.31
N LEU A 145 14.30 3.52 6.44
CA LEU A 145 13.50 3.80 7.63
C LEU A 145 13.96 2.96 8.83
N SER A 146 14.34 1.70 8.61
CA SER A 146 14.83 0.82 9.68
C SER A 146 16.22 1.19 10.20
N GLU A 147 17.13 1.61 9.31
CA GLU A 147 18.50 2.01 9.68
C GLU A 147 18.57 3.45 10.23
N GLY A 148 17.44 4.17 10.23
CA GLY A 148 17.34 5.59 10.57
C GLY A 148 17.77 6.48 9.40
N ALA A 149 16.88 7.36 8.94
CA ALA A 149 17.12 8.20 7.76
C ALA A 149 18.40 9.06 7.85
N GLU A 150 18.86 9.38 9.08
CA GLU A 150 20.05 10.17 9.34
C GLU A 150 21.37 9.42 9.11
N SER A 151 21.39 8.08 9.23
CA SER A 151 22.60 7.27 9.08
C SER A 151 23.02 7.03 7.61
N GLN A 152 22.08 7.18 6.66
CA GLN A 152 22.22 6.85 5.23
C GLN A 152 22.00 8.07 4.29
N GLY A 153 22.18 9.31 4.78
CA GLY A 153 22.15 10.50 3.93
C GLY A 153 20.76 11.14 3.71
N GLY A 154 19.90 11.14 4.73
CA GLY A 154 18.81 12.10 4.95
C GLY A 154 17.54 11.97 4.09
N HIS A 155 17.64 11.51 2.83
CA HIS A 155 16.50 11.47 1.91
C HIS A 155 15.95 10.05 1.69
N VAL A 156 14.66 9.86 1.98
CA VAL A 156 13.91 8.63 1.69
C VAL A 156 13.19 8.77 0.34
N PRO A 157 13.45 7.88 -0.64
CA PRO A 157 13.00 8.04 -2.03
C PRO A 157 11.54 7.63 -2.27
N TYR A 158 10.60 8.19 -1.50
CA TYR A 158 9.16 7.91 -1.69
C TYR A 158 8.64 8.33 -3.07
N ARG A 159 9.33 9.24 -3.78
CA ARG A 159 8.89 9.77 -5.07
C ARG A 159 9.28 8.90 -6.26
N ASP A 160 10.14 7.91 -6.07
CA ASP A 160 10.71 7.13 -7.17
C ASP A 160 9.72 6.11 -7.75
N SER A 161 8.67 5.75 -7.00
CA SER A 161 7.54 4.95 -7.47
C SER A 161 6.21 5.49 -6.94
N LYS A 162 5.15 5.36 -7.74
CA LYS A 162 3.78 5.69 -7.31
C LYS A 162 3.35 4.87 -6.09
N LEU A 163 3.79 3.60 -6.00
CA LEU A 163 3.48 2.71 -4.88
C LEU A 163 4.00 3.28 -3.55
N THR A 164 5.30 3.57 -3.48
CA THR A 164 5.91 4.12 -2.24
C THR A 164 5.44 5.51 -1.93
N ARG A 165 5.06 6.30 -2.94
CA ARG A 165 4.48 7.62 -2.73
C ARG A 165 3.10 7.54 -2.08
N ILE A 166 2.23 6.64 -2.55
CA ILE A 166 0.89 6.43 -1.97
C ILE A 166 1.01 5.85 -0.56
N LEU A 167 1.92 4.90 -0.35
CA LEU A 167 2.14 4.25 0.93
C LEU A 167 3.02 5.05 1.90
N GLN A 168 3.48 6.24 1.52
CA GLN A 168 4.36 7.06 2.36
C GLN A 168 3.80 7.26 3.79
N PRO A 169 2.51 7.55 4.01
CA PRO A 169 1.96 7.65 5.36
C PRO A 169 1.98 6.34 6.14
N ALA A 170 1.85 5.20 5.45
CA ALA A 170 1.87 3.86 6.06
C ALA A 170 3.30 3.33 6.32
N LEU A 171 4.30 3.84 5.61
CA LEU A 171 5.69 3.39 5.77
C LEU A 171 6.45 4.24 6.78
N GLY A 172 6.29 5.57 6.74
CA GLY A 172 7.05 6.50 7.58
C GLY A 172 6.22 7.24 8.64
N GLY A 173 4.92 6.98 8.74
CA GLY A 173 4.01 7.64 9.69
C GLY A 173 3.75 6.81 10.95
N ASN A 174 2.80 7.27 11.76
CA ASN A 174 2.30 6.55 12.93
C ASN A 174 1.33 5.42 12.49
N SER A 175 1.89 4.35 11.94
CA SER A 175 1.15 3.22 11.40
C SER A 175 1.82 1.90 11.72
N ASN A 176 1.02 0.89 12.04
CA ASN A 176 1.49 -0.48 12.13
C ASN A 176 1.47 -1.11 10.73
N THR A 177 2.65 -1.48 10.23
CA THR A 177 2.80 -2.08 8.90
C THR A 177 3.37 -3.48 9.04
N ALA A 178 2.62 -4.46 8.51
CA ALA A 178 3.05 -5.85 8.40
C ALA A 178 3.16 -6.21 6.93
N ILE A 179 4.23 -6.90 6.55
CA ILE A 179 4.46 -7.37 5.19
C ILE A 179 4.40 -8.90 5.19
N ASN A 180 3.43 -9.46 4.49
CA ASN A 180 3.30 -10.90 4.30
C ASN A 180 3.92 -11.27 2.96
N MET A 181 4.92 -12.14 2.97
CA MET A 181 5.58 -12.62 1.75
C MET A 181 5.25 -14.08 1.48
N GLN A 182 4.81 -14.36 0.26
CA GLN A 182 4.53 -15.71 -0.21
C GLN A 182 5.71 -16.19 -1.06
N TYR A 183 6.27 -17.35 -0.69
CA TYR A 183 7.38 -17.97 -1.40
C TYR A 183 6.91 -19.25 -2.10
N HIS A 184 7.39 -19.47 -3.33
CA HIS A 184 7.07 -20.69 -4.09
C HIS A 184 8.20 -21.73 -4.08
N THR A 185 9.47 -21.35 -3.84
CA THR A 185 10.59 -22.32 -3.73
C THR A 185 11.68 -21.89 -2.74
N CYS A 186 12.42 -22.87 -2.20
CA CYS A 186 13.47 -22.69 -1.18
C CYS A 186 14.64 -21.75 -1.59
N THR A 187 14.83 -21.47 -2.89
CA THR A 187 15.88 -20.56 -3.40
C THR A 187 15.54 -19.07 -3.25
N ASP A 188 14.35 -18.71 -2.79
CA ASP A 188 13.95 -17.32 -2.53
C ASP A 188 14.28 -16.85 -1.10
N ILE A 189 14.72 -17.76 -0.21
CA ILE A 189 15.09 -17.46 1.18
C ILE A 189 16.39 -16.63 1.27
N ASP A 190 17.39 -16.92 0.43
CA ASP A 190 18.66 -16.19 0.44
C ASP A 190 18.53 -14.75 -0.09
N LYS A 191 17.53 -14.47 -0.93
CA LYS A 191 17.21 -13.09 -1.35
C LYS A 191 16.60 -12.31 -0.20
N PHE A 192 15.86 -12.98 0.68
CA PHE A 192 15.23 -12.39 1.84
C PHE A 192 16.22 -12.08 2.97
N LEU A 193 17.23 -12.91 3.21
CA LEU A 193 18.27 -12.58 4.20
C LEU A 193 19.02 -11.26 3.89
N ASN A 194 18.98 -10.78 2.63
CA ASN A 194 19.52 -9.47 2.25
C ASN A 194 18.49 -8.31 2.30
N LEU A 195 17.20 -8.60 2.44
CA LEU A 195 16.10 -7.60 2.49
C LEU A 195 15.40 -7.54 3.84
N SER A 196 15.45 -8.62 4.63
CA SER A 196 14.90 -8.69 5.96
C SER A 196 15.99 -8.48 6.98
N LEU A 197 15.91 -7.30 7.57
CA LEU A 197 16.52 -6.90 8.80
C LEU A 197 16.41 -7.99 9.87
N GLU A 198 17.45 -8.07 10.70
CA GLU A 198 17.36 -8.67 12.03
C GLU A 198 16.17 -8.10 12.83
N PRO A 199 15.58 -8.88 13.74
CA PRO A 199 14.38 -8.48 14.46
C PRO A 199 14.70 -7.36 15.45
N THR A 200 14.15 -6.18 15.22
CA THR A 200 13.92 -5.13 16.23
C THR A 200 12.70 -4.37 15.70
N VAL A 201 11.50 -4.50 16.27
CA VAL A 201 11.11 -3.92 17.55
C VAL A 201 9.95 -4.73 18.14
N THR A 202 10.22 -5.48 19.20
CA THR A 202 9.23 -5.78 20.25
C THR A 202 9.97 -5.65 21.57
N GLU A 203 9.94 -4.46 22.15
CA GLU A 203 10.00 -4.28 23.59
C GLU A 203 9.36 -2.93 23.92
N ARG A 204 8.12 -2.99 24.43
CA ARG A 204 7.58 -1.92 25.27
C ARG A 204 8.46 -1.89 26.51
N VAL A 205 9.32 -0.88 26.61
CA VAL A 205 9.85 -0.45 27.90
C VAL A 205 8.77 0.43 28.54
N ASP A 206 7.81 -0.20 29.21
CA ASP A 206 7.04 0.50 30.23
C ASP A 206 7.89 0.53 31.49
N SER A 207 8.70 1.58 31.63
CA SER A 207 9.31 1.94 32.90
C SER A 207 9.15 3.43 33.17
N GLN A 208 8.34 3.68 34.22
CA GLN A 208 8.33 4.81 35.17
C GLN A 208 7.50 6.07 34.81
N ASN A 209 6.38 6.26 35.53
CA ASN A 209 6.33 7.20 36.67
C ASN A 209 4.91 7.37 37.26
N HIS A 210 4.57 6.61 38.31
CA HIS A 210 4.15 7.13 39.62
C HIS A 210 4.13 6.00 40.66
#